data_AF-A0A7Z9I6H5-F1
#
_entry.id   AF-A0A7Z9I6H5-F1
#
_cell.length_a   1.000
_cell.length_b   1.000
_cell.length_c   1.000
_cell.angle_alpha   90.00
_cell.angle_beta   90.00
_cell.angle_gamma   90.00
#
_symmetry.space_group_name_H-M   'P 1'
#
loop_
_entity.id
_entity.type
_entity.pdbx_description
1 polymer ?
#
loop_
_entity_poly.entity_id
_entity_poly.type
_entity_poly.pdbx_seq_one_letter_code
_entity_poly.pdbx_strand_id
1 'polypeptide(L)' 'MSENKIKLRRVGIFSPQFEQPVTELIQEWFVPHGIEISPLEDNTGSKDDLDLVLSFGGDGTVLAALSFFP' A
#
# COMPACT_ATOMS: atom_id res chain seq x y z
N MET A 1 -8.18 -20.70 20.11
CA MET A 1 -8.34 -19.26 19.82
C MET A 1 -8.02 -19.08 18.34
N SER A 2 -9.03 -18.84 17.51
CA SER A 2 -8.79 -18.49 16.12
C SER A 2 -8.25 -17.06 16.12
N GLU A 3 -6.96 -16.89 15.85
CA GLU A 3 -6.40 -15.56 15.67
C GLU A 3 -7.14 -14.90 14.50
N ASN A 4 -7.81 -13.77 14.73
CA ASN A 4 -8.43 -12.95 13.68
C ASN A 4 -7.31 -12.34 12.81
N LYS A 5 -6.69 -13.16 11.95
CA LYS A 5 -5.68 -12.71 11.01
C LYS A 5 -6.38 -12.18 9.77
N ILE A 6 -6.19 -10.90 9.49
CA ILE A 6 -6.59 -10.29 8.23
C ILE A 6 -5.76 -10.96 7.13
N LYS A 7 -6.44 -11.48 6.11
CA LYS A 7 -5.79 -12.03 4.92
C LYS A 7 -5.60 -10.90 3.91
N LEU A 8 -4.37 -10.39 3.82
CA LEU A 8 -3.99 -9.41 2.82
C LEU A 8 -3.97 -10.08 1.43
N ARG A 9 -4.57 -9.42 0.44
CA ARG A 9 -4.58 -9.81 -0.97
C ARG A 9 -4.03 -8.69 -1.83
N ARG A 10 -4.36 -7.44 -1.50
CA ARG A 10 -3.89 -6.26 -2.24
C ARG A 10 -3.44 -5.15 -1.30
N VAL A 11 -2.24 -4.62 -1.54
CA VAL A 11 -1.59 -3.57 -0.75
C VAL A 11 -1.30 -2.37 -1.63
N GLY A 12 -1.74 -1.20 -1.16
CA GLY A 12 -1.45 0.08 -1.77
C GLY A 12 -0.13 0.66 -1.27
N ILE A 13 0.70 1.21 -2.15
CA ILE A 13 1.89 1.97 -1.75
C ILE A 13 1.73 3.44 -2.15
N PHE A 14 1.82 4.33 -1.16
CA PHE A 14 1.89 5.77 -1.40
C PHE A 14 3.26 6.30 -0.98
N SER A 15 4.00 6.88 -1.94
CA SER A 15 5.21 7.63 -1.66
C SER A 15 5.29 8.85 -2.59
N PRO A 16 5.31 10.08 -2.07
CA PRO A 16 5.43 11.29 -2.88
C PRO A 16 6.83 11.43 -3.52
N GLN A 17 7.80 10.74 -2.95
CA GLN A 17 9.14 10.54 -3.51
C GLN A 17 9.29 9.04 -3.66
N PHE A 18 8.92 8.49 -4.82
CA PHE A 18 9.10 7.08 -5.13
C PHE A 18 10.60 6.75 -5.16
N GLU A 19 11.20 6.55 -3.99
CA GLU A 19 12.58 6.12 -3.88
C GLU A 19 12.64 4.62 -4.16
N GLN A 20 13.47 4.27 -5.15
CA GLN A 20 13.60 2.93 -5.68
C GLN A 20 13.95 1.82 -4.65
N PRO A 21 14.68 2.03 -3.53
CA PRO A 21 14.97 0.91 -2.63
C PRO A 21 13.76 0.44 -1.80
N VAL A 22 12.81 1.33 -1.49
CA VAL A 22 11.66 0.96 -0.62
C VAL A 22 10.65 0.12 -1.38
N THR A 23 10.41 0.45 -2.64
CA THR A 23 9.42 -0.26 -3.46
C THR A 23 9.88 -1.69 -3.78
N GLU A 24 11.16 -1.87 -4.05
CA GLU A 24 11.77 -3.20 -4.29
C GLU A 24 11.67 -4.09 -3.04
N LEU A 25 12.04 -3.56 -1.87
CA LEU A 25 11.94 -4.31 -0.60
C LEU A 25 10.50 -4.78 -0.33
N ILE A 26 9.53 -3.90 -0.58
CA ILE A 26 8.12 -4.20 -0.37
C ILE A 26 7.64 -5.27 -1.35
N GLN A 27 8.07 -5.20 -2.61
CA GLN A 27 7.79 -6.26 -3.59
C GLN A 27 8.37 -7.61 -3.15
N GLU A 28 9.63 -7.64 -2.71
CA GLU A 28 10.27 -8.86 -2.23
C GLU A 28 9.57 -9.49 -1.01
N TRP A 29 8.97 -8.67 -0.13
CA TRP A 29 8.26 -9.19 1.05
C TRP A 29 6.84 -9.63 0.80
N PHE A 30 6.11 -9.00 -0.13
CA PHE A 30 4.67 -9.26 -0.31
C PHE A 30 4.37 -10.19 -1.49
N VAL A 31 5.09 -10.07 -2.61
CA VAL A 31 4.84 -10.87 -3.82
C VAL A 31 5.01 -12.38 -3.59
N PRO A 32 6.01 -12.87 -2.84
CA PRO A 32 6.14 -14.31 -2.57
C PRO A 32 4.97 -14.92 -1.80
N HIS A 33 4.18 -14.09 -1.11
CA HIS A 33 2.99 -14.51 -0.38
C HIS A 33 1.70 -14.38 -1.20
N GLY A 34 1.81 -14.04 -2.50
CA GLY A 34 0.68 -13.86 -3.40
C GLY A 34 -0.11 -12.58 -3.11
N ILE A 35 0.54 -11.58 -2.51
CA ILE A 35 -0.07 -10.28 -2.21
C ILE A 35 0.29 -9.32 -3.33
N GLU A 36 -0.73 -8.78 -3.99
CA GLU A 36 -0.58 -7.80 -5.07
C GLU A 36 -0.22 -6.43 -4.51
N ILE A 37 0.66 -5.73 -5.22
CA ILE A 37 1.13 -4.40 -4.83
C ILE A 37 0.71 -3.43 -5.93
N SER A 38 0.07 -2.33 -5.52
CA SER A 38 -0.37 -1.29 -6.45
C SER A 38 0.07 0.09 -5.95
N PRO A 39 0.72 0.90 -6.80
CA PRO A 39 1.04 2.28 -6.44
C PRO A 39 -0.27 3.09 -6.31
N LEU A 40 -0.36 3.92 -5.28
CA LEU A 40 -1.41 4.93 -5.12
C LEU A 40 -1.01 6.16 -5.94
N GLU A 41 -1.42 6.15 -7.20
CA GLU A 41 -1.30 7.30 -8.10
C GLU A 41 -2.70 7.86 -8.39
N ASP A 42 -2.76 9.16 -8.67
CA ASP A 42 -4.02 9.84 -8.97
C ASP A 42 -4.72 9.17 -10.17
N ASN A 43 -5.92 8.63 -9.91
CA ASN A 43 -6.95 8.21 -10.88
C ASN A 43 -6.77 6.92 -11.69
N THR A 44 -5.92 5.95 -11.31
CA THR A 44 -5.70 4.75 -12.14
C THR A 44 -6.14 3.40 -11.56
N GLY A 45 -6.82 3.35 -10.42
CA GLY A 45 -7.33 2.08 -9.90
C GLY A 45 -8.51 2.22 -8.95
N SER A 46 -9.37 1.19 -8.92
CA SER A 46 -10.31 0.98 -7.82
C SER A 46 -9.51 0.91 -6.52
N LYS A 47 -9.80 1.81 -5.58
CA LYS A 47 -9.15 1.87 -4.25
C LYS A 47 -9.91 1.05 -3.22
N ASP A 48 -11.12 0.61 -3.58
CA ASP A 48 -12.09 -0.07 -2.72
C ASP A 48 -11.72 -1.53 -2.42
N ASP A 49 -10.66 -2.06 -3.04
CA ASP A 49 -10.21 -3.45 -2.88
C ASP A 49 -8.83 -3.59 -2.20
N LEU A 50 -8.29 -2.50 -1.67
CA LEU A 50 -7.05 -2.51 -0.90
C LEU A 50 -7.33 -3.00 0.53
N ASP A 51 -6.61 -4.03 0.97
CA ASP A 51 -6.70 -4.54 2.34
C ASP A 51 -5.74 -3.79 3.30
N LEU A 52 -4.73 -3.08 2.76
CA LEU A 52 -3.74 -2.29 3.50
C LEU A 52 -3.14 -1.20 2.60
N VAL A 53 -2.80 -0.05 3.19
CA VAL A 53 -2.04 1.02 2.53
C VAL A 53 -0.76 1.29 3.33
N LEU A 54 0.36 1.34 2.63
CA LEU A 54 1.67 1.70 3.17
C LEU A 54 2.06 3.09 2.67
N SER A 55 2.26 4.01 3.61
CA SER A 55 2.64 5.40 3.34
C SER A 55 4.10 5.60 3.74
N PHE A 56 4.94 6.06 2.81
CA PHE A 56 6.37 6.31 3.04
C PHE A 56 6.69 7.80 3.05
N GLY A 57 7.00 8.32 4.24
CA GLY A 57 7.32 9.73 4.46
C GLY A 57 6.94 10.17 5.87
N GLY A 58 6.62 11.45 6.05
CA GLY A 58 6.18 12.00 7.34
C GLY A 58 4.65 12.11 7.44
N ASP A 59 4.18 12.85 8.45
CA ASP A 59 2.75 13.04 8.73
C ASP A 59 1.99 13.63 7.54
N GLY A 60 2.60 14.59 6.82
CA GLY A 60 2.02 15.16 5.60
C GLY A 60 1.78 14.13 4.51
N THR A 61 2.63 13.11 4.41
CA THR A 61 2.45 11.99 3.47
C THR A 61 1.27 11.12 3.86
N VAL A 62 1.10 10.84 5.16
CA VAL A 62 -0.05 10.07 5.66
C VAL A 62 -1.36 10.82 5.38
N LEU A 63 -1.39 12.13 5.65
CA LEU A 63 -2.57 12.96 5.35
C LEU A 63 -2.89 13.00 3.86
N ALA A 64 -1.87 13.10 3.00
CA ALA A 64 -2.05 13.03 1.55
C ALA A 64 -2.51 11.64 1.09
N ALA A 65 -2.04 10.54 1.69
CA ALA A 65 -2.53 9.20 1.38
C ALA A 65 -4.00 9.02 1.77
N LEU A 66 -4.42 9.60 2.91
CA LEU A 66 -5.81 9.54 3.37
C LEU A 66 -6.76 10.27 2.42
N SER A 67 -6.33 11.32 1.72
CA SER A 67 -7.20 12.01 0.75
C SER A 67 -7.57 11.15 -0.47
N PHE A 68 -6.96 9.97 -0.64
CA PHE A 68 -7.33 9.02 -1.67
C PHE A 68 -8.60 8.23 -1.33
N PHE A 69 -9.05 8.23 -0.07
CA PHE A 69 -10.17 7.43 0.42
C PHE A 69 -11.30 8.34 0.95
N PRO A 70 -12.56 8.11 0.54
CA PRO A 70 -13.71 8.93 0.92
C PRO A 70 -14.16 8.75 2.38
#